data_AF-W1YJB2-F1
#
_entry.id   AF-W1YJB2-F1
#
_cell.length_a   1.000
_cell.length_b   1.000
_cell.length_c   1.000
_cell.angle_alpha   90.00
_cell.angle_beta   90.00
_cell.angle_gamma   90.00
#
_symmetry.space_group_name_H-M   'P 1'
#
loop_
_entity.id
_entity.type
_entity.pdbx_description
1 polymer ?
#
loop_
_entity_poly.entity_id
_entity_poly.type
_entity_poly.pdbx_seq_one_letter_code
_entity_poly.pdbx_strand_id
1 'polypeptide(L)'
;NAAMNIQMLEWALDVTKGSKGDLLELYCGNGNFSLALARNFDRVLATEIAKPSVAAAQYNIAANHIDNVQIIRMAAEEFTQAMNGVREFNRLQGIDLKTYQCETIFVDPPRSGL
;
A
#
# COMPACT_ATOMS: atom_id res chain seq x y z
N ASN A 1 -19.13 1.14 7.40
CA ASN A 1 -19.99 -0.06 7.52
C ASN A 1 -19.07 -1.27 7.53
N ALA A 2 -18.89 -1.93 8.68
CA ALA A 2 -17.91 -3.01 8.81
C ALA A 2 -18.29 -4.27 8.02
N ALA A 3 -19.58 -4.63 7.98
CA ALA A 3 -20.05 -5.78 7.21
C ALA A 3 -19.79 -5.62 5.70
N MET A 4 -20.00 -4.41 5.18
CA MET A 4 -19.64 -4.10 3.79
C MET A 4 -18.13 -4.17 3.56
N ASN A 5 -17.32 -3.70 4.52
CA ASN A 5 -15.88 -3.76 4.38
C ASN A 5 -15.34 -5.19 4.33
N ILE A 6 -15.89 -6.12 5.11
CA ILE A 6 -15.52 -7.54 5.00
C ILE A 6 -15.75 -8.04 3.57
N GLN A 7 -16.91 -7.74 2.98
CA GLN A 7 -17.23 -8.14 1.60
C GLN A 7 -16.29 -7.49 0.58
N MET A 8 -15.92 -6.21 0.77
CA MET A 8 -14.95 -5.54 -0.11
C MET A 8 -13.57 -6.18 -0.03
N LEU A 9 -13.11 -6.57 1.16
CA LEU A 9 -11.82 -7.25 1.34
C LEU A 9 -11.84 -8.65 0.71
N GLU A 10 -12.92 -9.42 0.93
CA GLU A 10 -13.09 -10.75 0.32
C GLU A 10 -13.11 -10.67 -1.21
N TRP A 11 -13.84 -9.69 -1.76
CA TRP A 11 -13.88 -9.46 -3.19
C TRP A 11 -12.50 -9.06 -3.75
N ALA A 12 -11.81 -8.10 -3.11
CA ALA A 12 -10.49 -7.65 -3.55
C ALA A 12 -9.46 -8.79 -3.50
N LEU A 13 -9.56 -9.65 -2.48
CA LEU A 13 -8.76 -10.86 -2.37
C LEU A 13 -9.05 -11.85 -3.48
N ASP A 14 -10.31 -12.02 -3.89
CA ASP A 14 -10.66 -12.96 -4.94
C ASP A 14 -10.17 -12.50 -6.31
N VAL A 15 -10.38 -11.22 -6.65
CA VAL A 15 -10.01 -10.67 -7.97
C VAL A 15 -8.50 -10.52 -8.18
N THR A 16 -7.71 -10.53 -7.09
CA THR A 16 -6.24 -10.48 -7.15
C THR A 16 -5.58 -11.85 -6.98
N LYS A 17 -6.36 -12.94 -6.95
CA LYS A 17 -5.78 -14.29 -6.90
C LYS A 17 -4.93 -14.55 -8.14
N GLY A 18 -3.70 -14.99 -7.91
CA GLY A 18 -2.77 -15.35 -8.98
C GLY A 18 -2.11 -14.15 -9.68
N SER A 19 -2.32 -12.93 -9.17
CA SER A 19 -1.53 -11.76 -9.56
C SER A 19 -0.02 -12.04 -9.43
N LYS A 20 0.77 -11.35 -10.24
CA LYS A 20 2.23 -11.46 -10.26
C LYS A 20 2.87 -10.18 -9.77
N GLY A 21 4.08 -10.32 -9.22
CA GLY A 21 4.87 -9.21 -8.71
C GLY A 21 4.30 -8.61 -7.42
N ASP A 22 4.52 -7.31 -7.29
CA ASP A 22 4.26 -6.53 -6.09
C ASP A 22 2.97 -5.68 -6.24
N LEU A 23 2.38 -5.29 -5.11
CA LEU A 23 1.25 -4.36 -5.05
C LEU A 23 1.73 -2.95 -4.66
N LEU A 24 1.23 -1.93 -5.35
CA LEU A 24 1.30 -0.54 -4.90
C LEU A 24 -0.08 -0.05 -4.44
N GLU A 25 -0.22 0.36 -3.19
CA GLU A 25 -1.42 1.07 -2.70
C GLU A 25 -1.15 2.56 -2.48
N LEU A 26 -2.04 3.41 -2.97
CA LEU A 26 -1.99 4.85 -2.71
C LEU A 26 -3.04 5.25 -1.67
N TYR A 27 -2.63 6.05 -0.68
CA TYR A 27 -3.49 6.53 0.41
C TYR A 27 -4.11 5.41 1.26
N CYS A 28 -3.28 4.48 1.71
CA CYS A 28 -3.70 3.23 2.37
C CYS A 28 -4.37 3.40 3.75
N GLY A 29 -4.39 4.60 4.33
CA GLY A 29 -4.95 4.84 5.65
C GLY A 29 -4.27 4.00 6.73
N ASN A 30 -5.05 3.16 7.41
CA ASN A 30 -4.55 2.23 8.43
C ASN A 30 -4.09 0.88 7.86
N GLY A 31 -3.97 0.75 6.54
CA GLY A 31 -3.52 -0.46 5.85
C GLY A 31 -4.64 -1.49 5.58
N ASN A 32 -5.90 -1.07 5.56
CA ASN A 32 -7.04 -1.96 5.45
C ASN A 32 -6.94 -2.98 4.29
N PHE A 33 -6.66 -2.49 3.06
CA PHE A 33 -6.50 -3.35 1.89
C PHE A 33 -5.09 -3.92 1.78
N SER A 34 -4.04 -3.10 1.95
CA SER A 34 -2.64 -3.54 1.96
C SER A 34 -2.41 -4.83 2.75
N LEU A 35 -2.89 -4.87 4.00
CA LEU A 35 -2.65 -6.01 4.90
C LEU A 35 -3.47 -7.22 4.50
N ALA A 36 -4.70 -7.02 4.03
CA ALA A 36 -5.54 -8.11 3.54
C ALA A 36 -4.93 -8.75 2.28
N LEU A 37 -4.58 -7.91 1.30
CA LEU A 37 -4.07 -8.29 -0.02
C LEU A 37 -2.63 -8.80 0.01
N ALA A 38 -1.86 -8.54 1.06
CA ALA A 38 -0.48 -8.99 1.22
C ALA A 38 -0.24 -10.47 0.91
N ARG A 39 -1.25 -11.33 1.10
CA ARG A 39 -1.19 -12.77 0.80
C ARG A 39 -1.17 -13.12 -0.70
N ASN A 40 -1.55 -12.19 -1.57
CA ASN A 40 -1.68 -12.41 -3.01
C ASN A 40 -0.50 -11.82 -3.81
N PHE A 41 0.44 -11.14 -3.14
CA PHE A 41 1.56 -10.43 -3.77
C PHE A 41 2.87 -10.79 -3.08
N ASP A 42 3.98 -10.67 -3.81
CA ASP A 42 5.31 -10.97 -3.26
C ASP A 42 5.69 -9.95 -2.17
N ARG A 43 5.55 -8.66 -2.50
CA ARG A 43 5.60 -7.55 -1.54
C ARG A 43 4.49 -6.54 -1.81
N VAL A 44 4.15 -5.78 -0.77
CA VAL A 44 3.21 -4.66 -0.84
C VAL A 44 3.94 -3.39 -0.43
N LEU A 45 3.81 -2.37 -1.28
CA LEU A 45 4.27 -1.02 -1.01
C LEU A 45 3.04 -0.12 -0.88
N ALA A 46 2.90 0.57 0.25
CA ALA A 46 1.72 1.38 0.52
C ALA A 46 2.11 2.79 0.94
N THR A 47 1.46 3.79 0.37
CA THR A 47 1.75 5.20 0.66
C THR A 47 0.66 5.82 1.51
N GLU A 48 1.04 6.68 2.45
CA GLU A 48 0.13 7.47 3.29
C GLU A 48 0.82 8.75 3.77
N ILE A 49 0.08 9.85 3.92
CA ILE A 49 0.62 11.14 4.39
C ILE A 49 0.37 11.38 5.88
N ALA A 50 -0.78 10.90 6.38
CA ALA A 50 -1.26 11.16 7.72
C ALA A 50 -0.45 10.35 8.75
N LYS A 51 0.29 11.06 9.60
CA LYS A 51 1.12 10.45 10.66
C LYS A 51 0.35 9.48 11.57
N PRO A 52 -0.89 9.78 12.02
CA PRO A 52 -1.69 8.84 12.81
C PRO A 52 -2.03 7.56 12.04
N SER A 53 -2.38 7.70 10.76
CA SER A 53 -2.71 6.56 9.88
C SER A 53 -1.50 5.66 9.65
N VAL A 54 -0.33 6.24 9.37
CA VAL A 54 0.93 5.49 9.27
C VAL A 54 1.24 4.73 10.56
N ALA A 55 1.06 5.37 11.72
CA ALA A 55 1.29 4.70 13.01
C ALA A 55 0.30 3.53 13.22
N ALA A 56 -0.96 3.70 12.85
CA ALA A 56 -1.96 2.63 12.91
C ALA A 56 -1.64 1.48 11.94
N ALA A 57 -1.22 1.79 10.71
CA ALA A 57 -0.82 0.78 9.73
C ALA A 57 0.38 -0.03 10.21
N GLN A 58 1.42 0.63 10.73
CA GLN A 58 2.59 -0.03 11.32
C GLN A 58 2.22 -0.92 12.51
N TYR A 59 1.35 -0.45 13.40
CA TYR A 59 0.80 -1.26 14.47
C TYR A 59 0.05 -2.49 13.93
N ASN A 60 -0.81 -2.31 12.93
CA ASN A 60 -1.60 -3.39 12.34
C ASN A 60 -0.71 -4.44 11.65
N ILE A 61 0.37 -4.03 10.98
CA ILE A 61 1.37 -4.94 10.40
C ILE A 61 1.98 -5.82 11.50
N ALA A 62 2.47 -5.19 12.57
CA ALA A 62 3.07 -5.89 13.69
C ALA A 62 2.08 -6.84 14.39
N ALA A 63 0.84 -6.38 14.59
CA ALA A 63 -0.21 -7.16 15.25
C ALA A 63 -0.69 -8.37 14.44
N ASN A 64 -0.55 -8.34 13.10
CA ASN A 64 -0.94 -9.43 12.21
C ASN A 64 0.25 -10.29 11.75
N HIS A 65 1.47 -10.01 12.21
CA HIS A 65 2.69 -10.72 11.82
C HIS A 65 2.88 -10.77 10.29
N ILE A 66 2.71 -9.61 9.65
CA ILE A 66 2.88 -9.48 8.20
C ILE A 66 4.29 -8.96 7.90
N ASP A 67 5.05 -9.72 7.11
CA ASP A 67 6.46 -9.43 6.86
C ASP A 67 6.72 -8.75 5.51
N ASN A 68 5.74 -8.76 4.60
CA ASN A 68 5.91 -8.32 3.22
C ASN A 68 5.18 -7.01 2.89
N VAL A 69 4.78 -6.21 3.88
CA VAL A 69 4.15 -4.89 3.67
C VAL A 69 5.07 -3.78 4.17
N GLN A 70 5.34 -2.79 3.31
CA GLN A 70 6.11 -1.61 3.65
C GLN A 70 5.27 -0.34 3.51
N ILE A 71 5.13 0.42 4.60
CA ILE A 71 4.43 1.72 4.60
C ILE A 71 5.43 2.86 4.38
N ILE A 72 5.22 3.64 3.32
CA ILE A 72 5.98 4.85 3.03
C ILE A 72 5.14 6.07 3.38
N ARG A 73 5.70 6.93 4.24
CA ARG A 73 5.06 8.21 4.57
C ARG A 73 5.33 9.27 3.51
N MET A 74 4.54 9.29 2.43
CA MET A 74 4.75 10.18 1.28
C MET A 74 3.43 10.35 0.48
N ALA A 75 3.29 11.49 -0.20
CA ALA A 75 2.15 11.72 -1.10
C ALA A 75 2.32 10.94 -2.41
N ALA A 76 1.21 10.67 -3.12
CA ALA A 76 1.27 9.95 -4.40
C ALA A 76 2.08 10.71 -5.47
N GLU A 77 2.02 12.05 -5.50
CA GLU A 77 2.81 12.83 -6.45
C GLU A 77 4.32 12.74 -6.16
N GLU A 78 4.71 12.85 -4.89
CA GLU A 78 6.11 12.68 -4.46
C GLU A 78 6.60 11.25 -4.75
N PHE A 79 5.75 10.24 -4.55
CA PHE A 79 6.06 8.84 -4.88
C PHE A 79 6.32 8.65 -6.36
N THR A 80 5.49 9.26 -7.21
CA THR A 80 5.65 9.20 -8.67
C THR A 80 6.96 9.85 -9.11
N GLN A 81 7.33 10.98 -8.51
CA GLN A 81 8.63 11.62 -8.76
C GLN A 81 9.81 10.72 -8.37
N ALA A 82 9.70 10.02 -7.24
CA ALA A 82 10.73 9.09 -6.79
C ALA A 82 10.87 7.88 -7.73
N MET A 83 9.76 7.26 -8.14
CA MET A 83 9.74 6.14 -9.09
C MET A 83 10.37 6.53 -10.44
N ASN A 84 10.09 7.74 -10.91
CA ASN A 84 10.63 8.26 -12.17
C ASN A 84 12.08 8.79 -12.03
N GLY A 85 12.69 8.72 -10.85
CA GLY A 85 14.05 9.20 -10.61
C GLY A 85 14.22 10.72 -10.73
N VAL A 86 13.14 11.49 -10.63
CA VAL A 86 13.15 12.96 -10.75
C VAL A 86 13.83 13.60 -9.55
N ARG A 87 13.65 13.01 -8.36
CA ARG A 87 14.17 13.54 -7.10
C ARG A 87 14.43 12.41 -6.10
N GLU A 88 15.51 12.53 -5.35
CA GLU A 88 15.79 11.67 -4.19
C GLU A 88 15.08 12.19 -2.94
N PHE A 89 14.49 11.27 -2.16
CA PHE A 89 13.78 11.59 -0.93
C PHE A 89 14.40 10.87 0.26
N ASN A 90 14.78 11.64 1.29
CA ASN A 90 15.30 11.09 2.55
C ASN A 90 14.34 10.09 3.21
N ARG A 91 13.03 10.23 2.97
CA ARG A 91 11.99 9.32 3.50
C ARG A 91 12.02 7.92 2.86
N LEU A 92 12.73 7.76 1.76
CA LEU A 92 12.95 6.47 1.08
C LEU A 92 14.32 5.87 1.42
N GLN A 93 15.07 6.46 2.36
CA GLN A 93 16.38 5.92 2.73
C GLN A 93 16.23 4.48 3.26
N GLY A 94 16.90 3.54 2.59
CA GLY A 94 16.79 2.10 2.88
C GLY A 94 15.71 1.36 2.07
N ILE A 95 14.95 2.06 1.22
CA ILE A 95 13.97 1.45 0.31
C ILE A 95 14.44 1.71 -1.13
N ASP A 96 14.88 0.66 -1.82
CA ASP A 96 15.16 0.74 -3.25
C ASP A 96 13.90 0.45 -4.06
N LEU A 97 13.21 1.51 -4.47
CA LEU A 97 12.00 1.45 -5.29
C LEU A 97 12.21 0.69 -6.61
N LYS A 98 13.43 0.68 -7.17
CA LYS A 98 13.72 -0.01 -8.43
C LYS A 98 13.72 -1.54 -8.29
N THR A 99 13.81 -2.04 -7.05
CA THR A 99 13.72 -3.48 -6.79
C THR A 99 12.28 -3.99 -6.79
N TYR A 100 11.29 -3.10 -6.69
CA TYR A 100 9.87 -3.46 -6.70
C TYR A 100 9.35 -3.63 -8.12
N GLN A 101 8.60 -4.70 -8.35
CA GLN A 101 7.92 -5.01 -9.61
C GLN A 101 6.41 -4.83 -9.43
N CYS A 102 5.98 -3.59 -9.25
CA CYS A 102 4.56 -3.29 -9.04
C CYS A 102 3.78 -3.38 -10.36
N GLU A 103 3.18 -4.54 -10.64
CA GLU A 103 2.30 -4.75 -11.80
C GLU A 103 0.84 -4.39 -11.49
N THR A 104 0.49 -4.27 -10.21
CA THR A 104 -0.86 -3.92 -9.75
C THR A 104 -0.81 -2.65 -8.89
N ILE A 105 -1.74 -1.73 -9.14
CA ILE A 105 -1.98 -0.54 -8.32
C ILE A 105 -3.39 -0.56 -7.74
N PHE A 106 -3.52 -0.26 -6.45
CA PHE A 106 -4.79 -0.13 -5.74
C PHE A 106 -5.01 1.33 -5.30
N VAL A 107 -6.23 1.83 -5.49
CA VAL A 107 -6.64 3.19 -5.20
C VAL A 107 -8.08 3.19 -4.67
N ASP A 108 -8.29 3.75 -3.48
CA ASP A 108 -9.60 4.00 -2.85
C ASP A 108 -9.74 5.49 -2.50
N PRO A 109 -9.98 6.36 -3.51
CA PRO A 109 -10.00 7.81 -3.29
C PRO A 109 -11.28 8.27 -2.57
N PRO A 110 -11.27 9.48 -1.98
CA PRO A 110 -12.49 10.11 -1.48
C PRO A 110 -13.47 10.42 -2.62
N ARG A 111 -14.66 10.94 -2.29
CA ARG A 111 -15.73 11.24 -3.26
C ARG A 111 -15.34 12.12 -4.45
N SER A 112 -14.26 12.89 -4.33
CA SER A 112 -13.73 13.72 -5.42
C SER A 112 -13.06 12.91 -6.54
N GLY A 113 -12.77 11.63 -6.31
CA GLY A 113 -12.01 10.80 -7.25
C GLY A 113 -10.49 11.07 -7.18
N LEU A 114 -9.80 10.66 -8.26
CA LEU A 114 -8.39 10.93 -8.51
C LEU A 114 -8.20 12.27 -9.23
#